data_AF-A0A1G7WH23-F1
#
_entry.id   AF-A0A1G7WH23-F1
#
_cell.length_a   1.000
_cell.length_b   1.000
_cell.length_c   1.000
_cell.angle_alpha   90.00
_cell.angle_beta   90.00
_cell.angle_gamma   90.00
#
_symmetry.space_group_name_H-M   'P 1'
#
loop_
_entity.id
_entity.type
_entity.pdbx_description
1 polymer ?
#
loop_
_entity_poly.entity_id
_entity_poly.type
_entity_poly.pdbx_seq_one_letter_code
_entity_poly.pdbx_strand_id
1 'polypeptide(L)'
;MLLIALAANPASDAARMLRNAGVSANEIQEAVIASAPRPCSAARPGSGTPTLDWYGRDLTEVAREGRLDPVVGREDEIEQSLRRAAEAA
;
A
#
# COMPACT_ATOMS: atom_id res chain seq x y z
N MET A 1 -15.17 -3.72 5.54
CA MET A 1 -15.54 -5.14 5.74
C MET A 1 -17.04 -5.34 6.03
N LEU A 2 -17.76 -4.35 6.57
CA LEU A 2 -19.20 -4.48 6.84
C LEU A 2 -20.06 -4.83 5.61
N LEU A 3 -19.78 -4.24 4.44
CA LEU A 3 -20.54 -4.47 3.22
C LEU A 3 -20.49 -5.93 2.75
N ILE A 4 -19.32 -6.57 2.79
CA ILE A 4 -19.13 -7.98 2.41
C ILE A 4 -19.90 -8.89 3.39
N ALA A 5 -19.84 -8.60 4.69
CA ALA A 5 -20.57 -9.35 5.71
C ALA A 5 -22.10 -9.29 5.51
N LEU A 6 -22.63 -8.13 5.12
CA LEU A 6 -24.03 -7.98 4.77
C LEU A 6 -24.38 -8.75 3.49
N ALA A 7 -23.56 -8.66 2.45
CA ALA A 7 -23.77 -9.37 1.19
C ALA A 7 -23.73 -10.91 1.34
N ALA A 8 -22.89 -11.42 2.25
CA ALA A 8 -22.75 -12.85 2.53
C ALA A 8 -23.87 -13.42 3.41
N ASN A 9 -24.67 -12.58 4.07
CA ASN A 9 -25.78 -13.05 4.90
C ASN A 9 -27.09 -13.11 4.09
N PRO A 10 -27.57 -14.31 3.69
CA PRO A 10 -28.75 -14.45 2.84
C PRO A 10 -30.06 -14.00 3.50
N ALA A 11 -30.10 -13.93 4.84
CA ALA A 11 -31.24 -13.46 5.61
C ALA A 11 -31.40 -11.93 5.62
N SER A 12 -30.41 -11.19 5.09
CA SER A 12 -30.47 -9.73 5.03
C SER A 12 -31.17 -9.24 3.76
N ASP A 13 -31.97 -8.18 3.89
CA ASP A 13 -32.57 -7.50 2.73
C ASP A 13 -31.52 -6.88 1.81
N ALA A 14 -30.41 -6.39 2.38
CA ALA A 14 -29.28 -5.87 1.64
C ALA A 14 -28.68 -6.92 0.69
N ALA A 15 -28.50 -8.17 1.13
CA ALA A 15 -28.00 -9.24 0.27
C ALA A 15 -28.97 -9.55 -0.88
N ARG A 16 -30.28 -9.48 -0.64
CA ARG A 16 -31.29 -9.67 -1.70
C ARG A 16 -31.27 -8.53 -2.72
N MET A 17 -31.16 -7.29 -2.28
CA MET A 17 -31.01 -6.14 -3.18
C MET A 17 -29.77 -6.24 -4.04
N LEU A 18 -28.63 -6.63 -3.47
CA LEU A 18 -27.37 -6.82 -4.19
C LEU A 18 -27.47 -7.94 -5.24
N ARG A 19 -28.07 -9.09 -4.89
CA ARG A 19 -28.31 -10.19 -5.84
C ARG A 19 -29.23 -9.78 -6.99
N ASN A 20 -30.29 -9.01 -6.72
CA ASN A 20 -31.19 -8.50 -7.75
C ASN A 20 -30.48 -7.51 -8.69
N ALA A 21 -29.48 -6.78 -8.18
CA ALA A 21 -28.60 -5.92 -8.98
C ALA A 21 -27.48 -6.71 -9.69
N GLY A 22 -27.42 -8.03 -9.55
CA GLY A 22 -26.40 -8.89 -10.16
C GLY A 22 -25.05 -8.87 -9.46
N VAL A 23 -24.96 -8.33 -8.23
CA VAL A 23 -23.70 -8.20 -7.48
C VAL A 23 -23.61 -9.27 -6.39
N SER A 24 -22.54 -10.04 -6.41
CA SER A 24 -22.21 -11.09 -5.44
C SER A 24 -21.21 -10.61 -4.38
N ALA A 25 -21.21 -11.29 -3.23
CA ALA A 25 -20.23 -11.01 -2.18
C ALA A 25 -18.78 -11.21 -2.65
N ASN A 26 -18.55 -12.15 -3.58
CA ASN A 26 -17.21 -12.42 -4.14
C ASN A 26 -16.72 -11.24 -5.00
N GLU A 27 -17.58 -10.69 -5.86
CA GLU A 27 -17.23 -9.52 -6.68
C GLU A 27 -16.94 -8.29 -5.83
N ILE A 28 -17.70 -8.08 -4.74
CA ILE A 28 -17.42 -7.00 -3.77
C ILE A 28 -16.07 -7.23 -3.09
N GLN A 29 -15.76 -8.47 -2.72
CA GLN A 29 -14.48 -8.83 -2.10
C GLN A 29 -13.30 -8.57 -3.04
N GLU A 30 -13.40 -8.98 -4.30
CA GLU A 30 -12.38 -8.72 -5.32
C GLU A 30 -12.18 -7.22 -5.57
N ALA A 31 -13.28 -6.47 -5.69
CA ALA A 31 -13.22 -5.02 -5.87
C ALA A 31 -12.56 -4.31 -4.67
N VAL A 32 -12.85 -4.77 -3.45
CA VAL A 32 -12.22 -4.21 -2.23
C VAL A 32 -10.73 -4.53 -2.19
N ILE A 33 -10.32 -5.76 -2.53
CA ILE A 33 -8.90 -6.15 -2.61
C ILE A 33 -8.19 -5.33 -3.70
N ALA A 34 -8.82 -5.13 -4.85
CA ALA A 34 -8.28 -4.32 -5.93
C ALA A 34 -8.16 -2.82 -5.56
N SER A 35 -9.09 -2.32 -4.74
CA SER A 35 -9.08 -0.94 -4.23
C SER A 35 -8.13 -0.72 -3.04
N ALA A 36 -7.68 -1.80 -2.40
CA ALA A 36 -6.76 -1.69 -1.29
C ALA A 36 -5.46 -1.04 -1.78
N PRO A 37 -4.90 -0.09 -1.02
CA PRO A 37 -3.61 0.49 -1.37
C PRO A 37 -2.60 -0.65 -1.48
N ARG A 38 -2.15 -0.93 -2.70
CA ARG A 38 -1.07 -1.90 -2.91
C ARG A 38 0.14 -1.35 -2.18
N PRO A 39 0.82 -2.14 -1.34
CA PRO A 39 2.11 -1.72 -0.82
C PRO A 39 2.98 -1.39 -2.03
N CYS A 40 3.50 -0.16 -2.07
CA CYS A 40 4.48 0.27 -3.05
C CYS A 40 5.81 -0.41 -2.72
N SER A 41 5.88 -1.71 -2.93
CA SER A 41 7.12 -2.46 -2.98
C SER A 41 6.84 -3.73 -3.77
N ALA A 42 7.11 -3.66 -5.07
CA ALA A 42 7.33 -4.87 -5.83
C ALA A 42 8.64 -5.46 -5.30
N ALA A 43 8.56 -6.59 -4.60
CA ALA A 43 9.74 -7.35 -4.23
C ALA A 43 10.60 -7.54 -5.48
N ARG A 44 11.83 -7.04 -5.43
CA ARG A 44 12.69 -7.00 -6.60
C ARG A 44 13.14 -8.44 -6.87
N PRO A 45 12.92 -9.02 -8.07
CA PRO A 45 13.32 -10.39 -8.33
C PRO A 45 14.83 -10.55 -8.09
N GLY A 46 15.22 -11.38 -7.12
CA GLY A 46 16.62 -11.61 -6.74
C GLY A 46 17.15 -10.75 -5.60
N SER A 47 16.31 -10.04 -4.84
CA SER A 47 16.78 -9.36 -3.63
C SER A 47 17.21 -10.36 -2.55
N GLY A 48 18.34 -10.10 -1.91
CA GLY A 48 18.82 -10.89 -0.77
C GLY A 48 18.04 -10.63 0.53
N THR A 49 17.02 -9.77 0.48
CA THR A 49 16.32 -9.21 1.64
C THR A 49 14.79 -9.28 1.49
N PRO A 50 14.21 -10.48 1.34
CA PRO A 50 12.78 -10.64 1.07
C PRO A 50 11.91 -9.99 2.16
N THR A 51 12.24 -10.12 3.45
CA THR A 51 11.49 -9.47 4.53
C THR A 51 11.53 -7.94 4.44
N LEU A 52 12.70 -7.36 4.11
CA LEU A 52 12.83 -5.91 3.99
C LEU A 52 12.05 -5.38 2.78
N ASP A 53 11.99 -6.15 1.69
CA ASP A 53 11.21 -5.75 0.52
C ASP A 53 9.71 -5.67 0.83
N TRP A 54 9.17 -6.59 1.63
CA TRP A 54 7.75 -6.58 1.99
C TRP A 54 7.35 -5.41 2.89
N TYR A 55 8.24 -5.00 3.81
CA TYR A 55 7.93 -4.00 4.84
C TYR A 55 8.64 -2.66 4.64
N GLY A 56 9.63 -2.61 3.76
CA GLY A 56 10.43 -1.44 3.44
C GLY A 56 9.90 -0.68 2.24
N ARG A 57 10.39 0.54 2.08
CA ARG A 57 10.14 1.40 0.93
C ARG A 57 11.46 2.00 0.46
N ASP A 58 11.77 1.85 -0.83
CA ASP A 58 12.97 2.45 -1.42
C ASP A 58 12.72 3.95 -1.68
N LEU A 59 13.20 4.80 -0.78
CA LEU A 59 13.06 6.26 -0.92
C LEU A 59 13.95 6.83 -2.03
N THR A 60 15.03 6.14 -2.42
CA THR A 60 15.92 6.59 -3.51
C THR A 60 15.20 6.44 -4.85
N GLU A 61 14.51 5.31 -5.03
CA GLU A 61 13.67 5.06 -6.21
C GLU A 61 12.52 6.08 -6.30
N VAL A 62 11.80 6.30 -5.19
CA VAL A 62 10.72 7.30 -5.12
C VAL A 62 11.21 8.72 -5.44
N ALA A 63 12.42 9.08 -4.99
CA ALA A 63 13.04 10.37 -5.31
C ALA A 63 13.38 10.49 -6.80
N ARG A 64 13.92 9.41 -7.42
CA ARG A 64 14.19 9.38 -8.87
C ARG A 64 12.93 9.51 -9.71
N GLU A 65 11.81 8.96 -9.24
CA GLU A 65 10.49 9.11 -9.88
C GLU A 65 9.87 10.52 -9.69
N GLY A 66 10.50 11.40 -8.91
CA GLY A 66 9.97 12.75 -8.63
C GLY A 66 8.72 12.75 -7.74
N ARG A 67 8.48 11.65 -7.01
CA ARG A 67 7.32 11.46 -6.14
C ARG A 67 7.60 11.72 -4.67
N LEU A 68 8.79 12.21 -4.35
CA LEU A 68 9.19 12.59 -3.00
C LEU A 68 8.88 14.07 -2.78
N ASP A 69 8.10 14.38 -1.75
CA ASP A 69 7.77 15.75 -1.41
C ASP A 69 8.99 16.52 -0.86
N PRO A 70 9.13 17.81 -1.17
CA PRO A 70 10.22 18.62 -0.64
C PRO A 70 10.06 18.83 0.88
N VAL A 71 11.18 18.79 1.58
CA VAL A 71 11.24 19.06 3.03
C VAL A 71 11.81 20.46 3.23
N VAL A 72 11.11 21.30 4.00
CA VAL A 72 11.48 22.72 4.20
C VAL A 72 11.93 22.95 5.64
N GLY A 73 13.02 23.69 5.84
CA GLY A 73 13.47 24.15 7.17
C GLY A 73 14.19 23.07 7.99
N ARG A 74 14.81 22.09 7.32
CA ARG A 74 15.57 20.98 7.93
C ARG A 74 16.96 20.83 7.34
N GLU A 75 17.54 21.93 6.89
CA GLU A 75 18.82 21.94 6.16
C GLU A 75 19.96 21.37 7.03
N ASP A 76 20.05 21.78 8.30
CA ASP A 76 21.09 21.34 9.23
C ASP A 76 20.97 19.84 9.56
N GLU A 77 19.76 19.32 9.77
CA GLU A 77 19.55 17.90 10.06
C GLU A 77 19.81 17.02 8.83
N ILE A 78 19.48 17.50 7.64
CA ILE A 78 19.77 16.81 6.39
C ILE A 78 21.28 16.71 6.21
N GLU A 79 22.03 17.81 6.43
CA GLU A 79 23.49 17.79 6.33
C GLU A 79 24.13 16.85 7.35
N GLN A 80 23.70 16.90 8.61
CA GLN A 80 24.20 15.99 9.64
C GLN A 80 23.92 14.53 9.29
N SER A 81 22.72 14.24 8.77
CA SER A 81 22.32 12.89 8.38
C SER A 81 23.17 12.37 7.23
N LEU A 82 23.46 13.21 6.24
CA LEU A 82 24.34 12.88 5.12
C LEU A 82 25.77 12.61 5.60
N ARG A 83 26.30 13.43 6.50
CA ARG A 83 27.64 13.26 7.07
C ARG A 83 27.77 11.91 7.79
N ARG A 84 26.82 11.58 8.67
CA ARG A 84 26.81 10.29 9.39
C ARG A 84 26.68 9.10 8.44
N ALA A 85 25.87 9.22 7.39
CA ALA A 85 25.71 8.16 6.40
C ALA A 85 27.01 7.92 5.61
N ALA A 86 27.76 8.98 5.30
CA ALA A 86 29.04 8.89 4.59
C ALA A 86 30.16 8.27 5.44
N GLU A 87 30.15 8.49 6.77
CA GLU A 87 31.13 7.90 7.69
C GLU A 87 30.93 6.39 7.92
N ALA A 88 29.73 5.87 7.67
CA ALA A 88 29.38 4.47 7.88
C ALA A 88 29.67 3.56 6.67
N ALA A 89 30.09 4.14 5.54
CA ALA A 89 30.40 3.45 4.28
C ALA A 89 31.90 3.24 4.10
#